data_AF-A0A6A2ZH24-F1
#
_entry.id   AF-A0A6A2ZH24-F1
#
_cell.length_a   1.000
_cell.length_b   1.000
_cell.length_c   1.000
_cell.angle_alpha   90.00
_cell.angle_beta   90.00
_cell.angle_gamma   90.00
#
_symmetry.space_group_name_H-M   'P 1'
#
loop_
_entity.id
_entity.type
_entity.pdbx_description
1 polymer ?
#
loop_
_entity_poly.entity_id
_entity_poly.type
_entity_poly.pdbx_seq_one_letter_code
_entity_poly.pdbx_strand_id
1 'polypeptide(L)'
;MMGCLDETGTLNYGQVFVQFSGSRSNRRFIVNSKVVVAKNPCLHPGDVRVLRAIDVPDLHHMVDCVVFPQKGSRPHPNECSGSDLDGDIYFVCWDPDLIPSKQIEPMDYSQAPSATLDHEVTIEEIEEYFTNYIVNDSLGIISNAHTVFADRELGKAMSRPCLDLAKLFSIAVDFPKTGVPAEIPQELRVKEYPDFMEKPDKPSYQSHSVIGKLFREVRSLAPNECSINSLTREKMERFYDPHMEVDGFEDYIDDAFFHKSNYDYKLGNLMDYYGIKTEAEILGGGIMKMSRSFTKKRDAEAIGMAVRSLRKEARSWFNEKRSRSDDEITMHMQRPQLGTMSRIIQVIGVSITRE
;
A
#
# COMPACT_ATOMS: atom_id res chain seq x y z
N MET A 1 9.28 -10.05 -0.07
CA MET A 1 10.56 -10.56 0.48
C MET A 1 11.59 -10.53 -0.63
N MET A 2 12.83 -10.12 -0.35
CA MET A 2 13.89 -10.11 -1.36
C MET A 2 14.22 -11.54 -1.81
N GLY A 3 14.45 -11.75 -3.10
CA GLY A 3 14.90 -13.05 -3.62
C GLY A 3 16.38 -13.29 -3.35
N CYS A 4 16.75 -14.51 -2.96
CA CYS A 4 18.14 -14.92 -2.79
C CYS A 4 18.37 -16.31 -3.40
N LEU A 5 19.61 -16.63 -3.76
CA LEU A 5 20.01 -17.94 -4.23
C LEU A 5 20.45 -18.82 -3.06
N ASP A 6 20.12 -20.11 -3.11
CA ASP A 6 20.69 -21.12 -2.23
C ASP A 6 22.11 -21.49 -2.67
N GLU A 7 23.09 -20.82 -2.05
CA GLU A 7 24.51 -21.10 -2.27
C GLU A 7 24.97 -22.45 -1.68
N THR A 8 24.24 -23.04 -0.73
CA THR A 8 24.61 -24.33 -0.14
C THR A 8 24.23 -25.50 -1.04
N GLY A 9 23.28 -25.30 -1.96
CA GLY A 9 22.82 -26.31 -2.90
C GLY A 9 21.99 -27.41 -2.23
N THR A 10 21.32 -27.08 -1.13
CA THR A 10 20.52 -28.03 -0.35
C THR A 10 19.10 -28.14 -0.91
N LEU A 11 18.49 -27.02 -1.29
CA LEU A 11 17.14 -26.96 -1.85
C LEU A 11 17.06 -27.69 -3.21
N ASN A 12 15.97 -28.43 -3.41
CA ASN A 12 15.64 -29.04 -4.71
C ASN A 12 14.66 -28.16 -5.49
N TYR A 13 14.56 -28.41 -6.79
CA TYR A 13 13.55 -27.76 -7.63
C TYR A 13 12.13 -27.98 -7.07
N GLY A 14 11.34 -26.91 -7.03
CA GLY A 14 10.02 -26.86 -6.38
C GLY A 14 10.06 -26.52 -4.88
N GLN A 15 11.24 -26.36 -4.29
CA GLN A 15 11.42 -26.01 -2.87
C GLN A 15 11.95 -24.58 -2.71
N VAL A 16 11.60 -23.95 -1.59
CA VAL A 16 12.16 -22.66 -1.16
C VAL A 16 12.44 -22.69 0.33
N PHE A 17 13.29 -21.79 0.82
CA PHE A 17 13.42 -21.50 2.25
C PHE A 17 12.90 -20.09 2.52
N VAL A 18 12.04 -19.96 3.53
CA VAL A 18 11.43 -18.68 3.91
C VAL A 18 11.48 -18.55 5.42
N GLN A 19 12.15 -17.51 5.88
CA GLN A 19 12.25 -17.17 7.30
C GLN A 19 12.04 -15.67 7.47
N PHE A 20 11.25 -15.27 8.48
CA PHE A 20 10.97 -13.87 8.75
C PHE A 20 11.09 -13.50 10.24
N SER A 21 11.36 -12.24 10.50
CA SER A 21 11.47 -11.66 11.84
C SER A 21 10.10 -11.23 12.39
N GLY A 22 9.88 -11.44 13.69
CA GLY A 22 8.65 -11.00 14.36
C GLY A 22 8.63 -9.49 14.63
N SER A 23 7.54 -8.81 14.28
CA SER A 23 7.37 -7.35 14.42
C SER A 23 7.67 -6.76 15.82
N ARG A 24 7.63 -7.57 16.89
CA ARG A 24 7.82 -7.11 18.29
C ARG A 24 8.78 -7.99 19.10
N SER A 25 9.52 -8.91 18.47
CA SER A 25 10.46 -9.80 19.16
C SER A 25 11.55 -10.28 18.21
N ASN A 26 12.77 -10.51 18.69
CA ASN A 26 13.85 -11.17 17.94
C ASN A 26 13.57 -12.66 17.63
N ARG A 27 12.32 -13.12 17.73
CA ARG A 27 11.91 -14.47 17.34
C ARG A 27 11.86 -14.53 15.81
N ARG A 28 12.46 -15.60 15.29
CA ARG A 28 12.45 -15.97 13.87
C ARG A 28 11.39 -17.03 13.67
N PHE A 29 10.68 -16.93 12.55
CA PHE A 29 9.65 -17.89 12.16
C PHE A 29 10.04 -18.48 10.81
N ILE A 30 10.08 -19.81 10.73
CA ILE A 30 10.38 -20.55 9.52
C ILE A 30 9.06 -21.09 8.96
N VAL A 31 8.84 -20.89 7.67
CA VAL A 31 7.66 -21.42 6.98
C VAL A 31 7.97 -22.84 6.50
N ASN A 32 7.10 -23.79 6.88
CA ASN A 32 7.22 -25.19 6.48
C ASN A 32 5.88 -25.70 5.91
N SER A 33 5.47 -25.10 4.80
CA SER A 33 4.18 -25.35 4.15
C SER A 33 4.27 -25.07 2.64
N LYS A 34 3.16 -25.31 1.92
CA LYS A 34 3.03 -24.77 0.56
C LYS A 34 2.97 -23.24 0.64
N VAL A 35 3.58 -22.59 -0.34
CA VAL A 35 3.62 -21.14 -0.47
C VAL A 35 3.33 -20.74 -1.91
N VAL A 36 2.62 -19.63 -2.07
CA VAL A 36 2.51 -18.90 -3.33
C VAL A 36 3.65 -17.90 -3.40
N VAL A 37 4.35 -17.89 -4.53
CA VAL A 37 5.38 -16.92 -4.86
C VAL A 37 5.00 -16.24 -6.17
N ALA A 38 5.06 -14.92 -6.21
CA ALA A 38 4.82 -14.13 -7.42
C ALA A 38 5.65 -12.84 -7.39
N LYS A 39 5.98 -12.32 -8.57
CA LYS A 39 6.61 -11.00 -8.75
C LYS A 39 5.58 -10.05 -9.36
N ASN A 40 5.55 -8.81 -8.88
CA ASN A 40 4.76 -7.76 -9.53
C ASN A 40 5.63 -6.98 -10.53
N PRO A 41 5.10 -6.59 -11.70
CA PRO A 41 3.75 -6.89 -12.21
C PRO A 41 3.56 -8.37 -12.61
N CYS A 42 2.40 -8.95 -12.29
CA CYS A 42 2.06 -10.33 -12.60
C CYS A 42 0.94 -10.36 -13.66
N LEU A 43 1.27 -10.63 -14.92
CA LEU A 43 0.30 -10.62 -16.03
C LEU A 43 -0.06 -12.03 -16.48
N HIS A 44 0.95 -12.88 -16.73
CA HIS A 44 0.69 -14.22 -17.20
C HIS A 44 0.19 -15.09 -16.03
N PRO A 45 -0.85 -15.92 -16.22
CA PRO A 45 -1.38 -16.76 -15.14
C PRO A 45 -0.36 -17.76 -14.59
N GLY A 46 0.67 -18.11 -15.36
CA GLY A 46 1.79 -18.96 -14.94
C GLY A 46 2.87 -18.25 -14.11
N ASP A 47 2.82 -16.92 -13.97
CA ASP A 47 3.77 -16.15 -13.16
C ASP A 47 3.58 -16.37 -11.66
N VAL A 48 2.42 -16.90 -11.27
CA VAL A 48 2.10 -17.29 -9.89
C VAL A 48 2.53 -18.74 -9.67
N ARG A 49 3.53 -18.96 -8.84
CA ARG A 49 4.13 -20.27 -8.58
C ARG A 49 3.73 -20.79 -7.21
N VAL A 50 3.36 -22.07 -7.14
CA VAL A 50 3.15 -22.77 -5.86
C VAL A 50 4.35 -23.64 -5.58
N LEU A 51 5.12 -23.26 -4.57
CA LEU A 51 6.36 -23.91 -4.15
C LEU A 51 6.18 -24.51 -2.75
N ARG A 52 7.12 -25.36 -2.33
CA ARG A 52 7.14 -25.92 -0.97
C ARG A 52 8.23 -25.24 -0.15
N ALA A 53 7.81 -24.45 0.85
CA ALA A 53 8.74 -23.96 1.84
C ALA A 53 9.17 -25.11 2.76
N ILE A 54 10.47 -25.30 2.94
CA ILE A 54 11.05 -26.33 3.79
C ILE A 54 12.05 -25.71 4.77
N ASP A 55 12.17 -26.35 5.93
CA ASP A 55 13.19 -25.99 6.91
C ASP A 55 14.56 -26.56 6.51
N VAL A 56 15.56 -25.70 6.39
CA VAL A 56 16.94 -26.04 6.06
C VAL A 56 17.87 -25.38 7.10
N PRO A 57 18.48 -26.15 8.02
CA PRO A 57 19.33 -25.62 9.07
C PRO A 57 20.47 -24.73 8.56
N ASP A 58 21.11 -25.12 7.45
CA ASP A 58 22.20 -24.37 6.86
C ASP A 58 21.78 -22.97 6.38
N LEU A 59 20.49 -22.75 6.11
CA LEU A 59 19.92 -21.48 5.66
C LEU A 59 19.32 -20.63 6.79
N HIS A 60 19.41 -21.04 8.06
CA HIS A 60 18.84 -20.29 9.21
C HIS A 60 19.42 -18.89 9.42
N HIS A 61 20.57 -18.61 8.80
CA HIS A 61 21.18 -17.28 8.78
C HIS A 61 20.48 -16.32 7.81
N MET A 62 19.73 -16.84 6.83
CA MET A 62 18.94 -16.06 5.87
C MET A 62 17.62 -15.62 6.51
N VAL A 63 17.40 -14.33 6.67
CA VAL A 63 16.21 -13.76 7.34
C VAL A 63 15.58 -12.70 6.46
N ASP A 64 14.25 -12.63 6.44
CA ASP A 64 13.44 -11.64 5.72
C ASP A 64 13.61 -11.69 4.18
N CYS A 65 14.05 -12.84 3.67
CA CYS A 65 14.18 -13.16 2.25
C CYS A 65 13.53 -14.51 1.89
N VAL A 66 13.30 -14.71 0.59
CA VAL A 66 12.93 -16.01 0.02
C VAL A 66 14.14 -16.57 -0.71
N VAL A 67 14.59 -17.75 -0.30
CA VAL A 67 15.75 -18.42 -0.89
C VAL A 67 15.29 -19.45 -1.90
N PHE A 68 15.76 -19.32 -3.14
CA PHE A 68 15.44 -20.17 -4.27
C PHE A 68 16.52 -21.22 -4.52
N PRO A 69 16.16 -22.40 -5.05
CA PRO A 69 17.12 -23.46 -5.34
C PRO A 69 17.98 -23.09 -6.54
N GLN A 70 19.26 -23.46 -6.52
CA GLN A 70 20.12 -23.43 -7.70
C GLN A 70 19.88 -24.62 -8.65
N LYS A 71 19.13 -25.65 -8.20
CA LYS A 71 18.82 -26.86 -8.97
C LYS A 71 17.51 -26.70 -9.75
N GLY A 72 17.46 -27.29 -10.94
CA GLY A 72 16.23 -27.39 -11.73
C GLY A 72 16.48 -27.19 -13.22
N SER A 73 15.44 -27.40 -14.03
CA SER A 73 15.48 -27.14 -15.47
C SER A 73 15.33 -25.66 -15.82
N ARG A 74 14.74 -24.87 -14.92
CA ARG A 74 14.49 -23.44 -15.08
C ARG A 74 14.55 -22.75 -13.72
N PRO A 75 15.15 -21.56 -13.58
CA PRO A 75 15.14 -20.84 -12.31
C PRO A 75 13.72 -20.39 -11.93
N HIS A 76 13.29 -20.63 -10.68
CA HIS A 76 11.99 -20.14 -10.19
C HIS A 76 11.82 -18.61 -10.25
N PRO A 77 12.87 -17.78 -10.01
CA PRO A 77 12.81 -16.35 -10.32
C PRO A 77 12.32 -16.05 -11.73
N ASN A 78 12.90 -16.72 -12.73
CA ASN A 78 12.55 -16.54 -14.13
C ASN A 78 11.13 -17.03 -14.47
N GLU A 79 10.62 -18.02 -13.74
CA GLU A 79 9.22 -18.46 -13.84
C GLU A 79 8.23 -17.43 -13.28
N CYS A 80 8.68 -16.52 -12.43
CA CYS A 80 7.86 -15.47 -11.82
C CYS A 80 8.04 -14.15 -12.60
N SER A 81 7.39 -13.99 -13.75
CA SER A 81 7.48 -12.75 -14.55
C SER A 81 8.89 -12.42 -15.06
N GLY A 82 9.68 -13.43 -15.43
CA GLY A 82 11.02 -13.24 -15.99
C GLY A 82 12.02 -12.62 -15.01
N SER A 83 11.74 -12.69 -13.70
CA SER A 83 12.55 -12.11 -12.64
C SER A 83 13.96 -12.70 -12.57
N ASP A 84 14.85 -11.96 -11.93
CA ASP A 84 16.17 -12.44 -11.52
C ASP A 84 16.39 -12.19 -10.01
N LEU A 85 17.66 -12.15 -9.59
CA LEU A 85 18.08 -12.00 -8.20
C LEU A 85 19.00 -10.77 -8.01
N ASP A 86 18.76 -9.69 -8.75
CA ASP A 86 19.53 -8.44 -8.65
C ASP A 86 19.00 -7.43 -7.59
N GLY A 87 17.94 -7.80 -6.89
CA GLY A 87 17.20 -6.92 -5.97
C GLY A 87 15.68 -7.11 -5.99
N ASP A 88 15.19 -8.00 -6.86
CA ASP A 88 13.77 -8.30 -7.00
C ASP A 88 13.07 -8.72 -5.68
N ILE A 89 11.86 -8.19 -5.51
CA ILE A 89 11.02 -8.43 -4.34
C ILE A 89 9.81 -9.27 -4.74
N TYR A 90 9.62 -10.37 -4.02
CA TYR A 90 8.56 -11.35 -4.26
C TYR A 90 7.44 -11.20 -3.24
N PHE A 91 6.20 -11.33 -3.70
CA PHE A 91 5.07 -11.66 -2.86
C PHE A 91 5.19 -13.13 -2.47
N VAL A 92 5.15 -13.41 -1.17
CA VAL A 92 5.19 -14.76 -0.61
C VAL A 92 4.02 -14.92 0.36
N CYS A 93 3.16 -15.90 0.13
CA CYS A 93 1.98 -16.14 0.96
C CYS A 93 1.79 -17.62 1.24
N TRP A 94 1.51 -17.97 2.49
CA TRP A 94 1.27 -19.33 2.95
C TRP A 94 -0.15 -19.52 3.50
N ASP A 95 -1.05 -18.56 3.25
CA ASP A 95 -2.46 -18.67 3.60
C ASP A 95 -3.13 -19.74 2.71
N PRO A 96 -3.66 -20.84 3.28
CA PRO A 96 -4.26 -21.91 2.51
C PRO A 96 -5.36 -21.47 1.54
N ASP A 97 -6.12 -20.42 1.88
CA ASP A 97 -7.23 -19.92 1.07
C ASP A 97 -6.76 -19.14 -0.16
N LEU A 98 -5.51 -18.65 -0.14
CA LEU A 98 -4.88 -17.91 -1.23
C LEU A 98 -3.99 -18.78 -2.11
N ILE A 99 -3.78 -20.05 -1.76
CA ILE A 99 -3.01 -21.00 -2.58
C ILE A 99 -3.89 -21.49 -3.73
N PRO A 100 -3.56 -21.18 -5.00
CA PRO A 100 -4.36 -21.64 -6.13
C PRO A 100 -4.28 -23.16 -6.25
N SER A 101 -5.42 -23.78 -6.52
CA SER A 101 -5.52 -25.23 -6.71
C SER A 101 -4.92 -25.71 -8.03
N LYS A 102 -4.84 -24.82 -9.04
CA LYS A 102 -4.31 -25.09 -10.37
C LYS A 102 -3.14 -24.16 -10.66
N GLN A 103 -2.03 -24.75 -11.12
CA GLN A 103 -0.90 -24.02 -11.68
C GLN A 103 -0.97 -24.03 -13.20
N ILE A 104 -0.53 -22.93 -13.81
CA ILE A 104 -0.36 -22.80 -15.26
C ILE A 104 1.13 -22.78 -15.55
N GLU A 105 1.53 -23.31 -16.70
CA GLU A 105 2.92 -23.25 -17.11
C GLU A 105 3.38 -21.79 -17.27
N PRO A 106 4.58 -21.43 -16.77
CA PRO A 106 5.09 -20.07 -16.89
C PRO A 106 5.32 -19.69 -18.34
N MET A 107 5.15 -18.42 -18.66
CA MET A 107 5.48 -17.90 -20.00
C MET A 107 6.98 -18.09 -20.27
N ASP A 108 7.36 -18.24 -21.53
CA ASP A 108 8.77 -18.14 -21.91
C ASP A 108 9.20 -16.67 -21.87
N TYR A 109 10.20 -16.38 -21.06
CA TYR A 109 10.80 -15.05 -20.89
C TYR A 109 12.20 -15.00 -21.53
N SER A 110 12.46 -15.86 -22.53
CA SER A 110 13.68 -15.80 -23.33
C SER A 110 13.85 -14.41 -23.93
N GLN A 111 15.02 -13.80 -23.71
CA GLN A 111 15.31 -12.48 -24.23
C GLN A 111 15.30 -12.48 -25.76
N ALA A 112 14.73 -11.43 -26.35
CA ALA A 112 14.87 -11.19 -27.77
C ALA A 112 16.35 -10.90 -28.09
N PRO A 113 16.85 -11.28 -29.29
CA PRO A 113 18.21 -10.94 -29.69
C PRO A 113 18.41 -9.42 -29.63
N SER A 114 19.38 -8.97 -28.85
CA SER A 114 19.80 -7.57 -28.86
C SER A 114 20.47 -7.26 -30.21
N ALA A 115 20.10 -6.13 -30.82
CA ALA A 115 20.80 -5.65 -32.00
C ALA A 115 22.25 -5.32 -31.63
N THR A 116 23.20 -6.10 -32.15
CA THR A 116 24.63 -5.81 -32.01
C THR A 116 25.05 -4.88 -33.13
N LEU A 117 25.51 -3.68 -32.77
CA LEU A 117 26.13 -2.75 -33.72
C LEU A 117 27.57 -3.21 -33.99
N ASP A 118 28.00 -3.12 -35.24
CA ASP A 118 29.34 -3.50 -35.70
C ASP A 118 30.36 -2.35 -35.62
N HIS A 119 29.97 -1.23 -35.01
CA HIS A 119 30.75 0.01 -34.92
C HIS A 119 30.59 0.67 -33.54
N GLU A 120 31.42 1.69 -33.27
CA GLU A 120 31.33 2.50 -32.05
C GLU A 120 30.09 3.39 -32.09
N VAL A 121 29.33 3.40 -30.99
CA VAL A 121 28.09 4.16 -30.85
C VAL A 121 28.36 5.65 -30.97
N THR A 122 27.66 6.32 -31.88
CA THR A 122 27.75 7.77 -32.10
C THR A 122 26.75 8.54 -31.22
N ILE A 123 26.98 9.84 -31.03
CA ILE A 123 26.06 10.68 -30.24
C ILE A 123 24.71 10.81 -30.96
N GLU A 124 24.72 10.88 -32.29
CA GLU A 124 23.53 10.98 -33.12
C GLU A 124 22.60 9.76 -32.95
N GLU A 125 23.16 8.56 -32.84
CA GLU A 125 22.39 7.35 -32.56
C GLU A 125 21.79 7.35 -31.14
N ILE A 126 22.46 7.96 -30.18
CA ILE A 126 21.91 8.13 -28.82
C ILE A 126 20.72 9.09 -28.84
N GLU A 127 20.82 10.19 -29.59
CA GLU A 127 19.71 11.15 -29.77
C GLU A 127 18.52 10.48 -30.46
N GLU A 128 18.76 9.75 -31.55
CA GLU A 128 17.73 8.98 -32.25
C GLU A 128 17.09 7.95 -31.31
N TYR A 129 17.89 7.18 -30.58
CA TYR A 129 17.39 6.22 -29.60
C TYR A 129 16.50 6.87 -28.54
N PHE A 130 16.90 8.03 -28.02
CA PHE A 130 16.11 8.74 -27.01
C PHE A 130 14.75 9.20 -27.57
N THR A 131 14.72 9.69 -28.80
CA THR A 131 13.45 10.06 -29.46
C THR A 131 12.57 8.84 -29.73
N ASN A 132 13.15 7.74 -30.20
CA ASN A 132 12.46 6.48 -30.42
C ASN A 132 11.91 5.90 -29.11
N TYR A 133 12.63 6.05 -28.00
CA TYR A 133 12.17 5.62 -26.69
C TYR A 133 10.92 6.38 -26.24
N ILE A 134 10.91 7.71 -26.36
CA ILE A 134 9.78 8.56 -25.98
C ILE A 134 8.52 8.22 -26.78
N VAL A 135 8.66 7.94 -28.08
CA VAL A 135 7.52 7.67 -28.96
C VAL A 135 6.94 6.27 -28.70
N ASN A 136 7.79 5.30 -28.38
CA ASN A 136 7.42 3.88 -28.34
C ASN A 136 7.27 3.31 -26.92
N ASP A 137 7.35 4.13 -25.87
CA ASP A 137 7.06 3.69 -24.50
C ASP A 137 5.56 3.35 -24.35
N SER A 138 5.26 2.07 -24.55
CA SER A 138 3.91 1.51 -24.55
C SER A 138 3.58 0.70 -23.29
N LEU A 139 4.49 0.62 -22.32
CA LEU A 139 4.39 -0.25 -21.14
C LEU A 139 3.11 0.01 -20.34
N GLY A 140 2.83 1.29 -20.06
CA GLY A 140 1.62 1.70 -19.33
C GLY A 140 0.34 1.43 -20.11
N ILE A 141 0.38 1.53 -21.44
CA ILE A 141 -0.77 1.27 -22.31
C ILE A 141 -1.11 -0.23 -22.29
N ILE A 142 -0.09 -1.10 -22.43
CA ILE A 142 -0.24 -2.56 -22.38
C ILE A 142 -0.77 -3.00 -21.01
N SER A 143 -0.22 -2.47 -19.91
CA SER A 143 -0.69 -2.80 -18.56
C SER A 143 -2.15 -2.43 -18.33
N ASN A 144 -2.57 -1.25 -18.81
CA ASN A 144 -3.96 -0.81 -18.70
C ASN A 144 -4.88 -1.68 -19.56
N ALA A 145 -4.49 -1.96 -20.80
CA ALA A 145 -5.25 -2.83 -21.69
C ALA A 145 -5.43 -4.23 -21.07
N HIS A 146 -4.37 -4.81 -20.52
CA HIS A 146 -4.42 -6.12 -19.86
C HIS A 146 -5.43 -6.12 -18.71
N THR A 147 -5.42 -5.08 -17.87
CA THR A 147 -6.36 -4.94 -16.74
C THR A 147 -7.81 -4.90 -17.23
N VAL A 148 -8.10 -4.15 -18.29
CA VAL A 148 -9.44 -4.04 -18.87
C VAL A 148 -9.90 -5.37 -19.47
N PHE A 149 -9.05 -6.04 -20.27
CA PHE A 149 -9.41 -7.34 -20.84
C PHE A 149 -9.58 -8.42 -19.78
N ALA A 150 -8.73 -8.44 -18.76
CA ALA A 150 -8.84 -9.40 -17.66
C ALA A 150 -10.12 -9.19 -16.82
N ASP A 151 -10.64 -7.96 -16.76
CA ASP A 151 -11.89 -7.63 -16.10
C ASP A 151 -13.13 -8.00 -16.94
N ARG A 152 -13.06 -7.76 -18.26
CA ARG A 152 -14.16 -7.97 -19.20
C ARG A 152 -14.37 -9.42 -19.59
N GLU A 153 -13.28 -10.15 -19.80
CA GLU A 153 -13.33 -11.52 -20.32
C GLU A 153 -13.63 -12.56 -19.23
N LEU A 154 -14.43 -13.57 -19.56
CA LEU A 154 -14.75 -14.65 -18.62
C LEU A 154 -13.52 -15.45 -18.16
N GLY A 155 -12.56 -15.65 -19.08
CA GLY A 155 -11.29 -16.34 -18.81
C GLY A 155 -10.27 -15.50 -18.05
N LYS A 156 -10.56 -14.22 -17.75
CA LYS A 156 -9.66 -13.27 -17.07
C LYS A 156 -8.27 -13.26 -17.71
N ALA A 157 -7.20 -13.40 -16.90
CA ALA A 157 -5.81 -13.46 -17.37
C ALA A 157 -5.49 -14.67 -18.27
N MET A 158 -6.33 -15.71 -18.29
CA MET A 158 -6.15 -16.87 -19.19
C MET A 158 -6.75 -16.63 -20.58
N SER A 159 -7.45 -15.52 -20.79
CA SER A 159 -8.03 -15.17 -22.08
C SER A 159 -6.93 -14.82 -23.09
N ARG A 160 -7.14 -15.18 -24.36
CA ARG A 160 -6.17 -14.93 -25.44
C ARG A 160 -5.65 -13.49 -25.50
N PRO A 161 -6.49 -12.43 -25.41
CA PRO A 161 -6.00 -11.05 -25.37
C PRO A 161 -5.02 -10.77 -24.23
N CYS A 162 -5.25 -11.36 -23.04
CA CYS A 162 -4.38 -11.17 -21.89
C CYS A 162 -3.04 -11.88 -22.07
N LEU A 163 -3.05 -13.10 -22.61
CA LEU A 163 -1.82 -13.86 -22.91
C LEU A 163 -0.96 -13.15 -23.96
N ASP A 164 -1.59 -12.59 -25.00
CA ASP A 164 -0.88 -11.85 -26.04
C ASP A 164 -0.34 -10.51 -25.49
N LEU A 165 -1.11 -9.80 -24.65
CA LEU A 165 -0.65 -8.60 -23.95
C LEU A 165 0.49 -8.90 -22.96
N ALA A 166 0.50 -10.05 -22.29
CA ALA A 166 1.59 -10.45 -21.40
C ALA A 166 2.92 -10.61 -22.16
N LYS A 167 2.89 -11.19 -23.37
CA LYS A 167 4.08 -11.28 -24.25
C LYS A 167 4.55 -9.89 -24.69
N LEU A 168 3.63 -9.04 -25.12
CA LEU A 168 3.96 -7.66 -25.51
C LEU A 168 4.51 -6.86 -24.32
N PHE A 169 4.02 -7.11 -23.11
CA PHE A 169 4.52 -6.47 -21.90
C PHE A 169 5.98 -6.85 -21.63
N SER A 170 6.33 -8.14 -21.78
CA SER A 170 7.72 -8.59 -21.67
C SER A 170 8.64 -7.89 -22.67
N ILE A 171 8.21 -7.75 -23.93
CA ILE A 171 8.96 -7.03 -24.97
C ILE A 171 9.11 -5.55 -24.58
N ALA A 172 8.05 -4.91 -24.08
CA ALA A 172 8.07 -3.51 -23.68
C ALA A 172 9.00 -3.24 -22.48
N VAL A 173 9.10 -4.18 -21.52
CA VAL A 173 10.03 -4.06 -20.37
C VAL A 173 11.48 -4.09 -20.84
N ASP A 174 11.79 -4.92 -21.84
CA ASP A 174 13.14 -5.07 -22.38
C ASP A 174 13.44 -4.10 -23.54
N PHE A 175 12.48 -3.28 -23.98
CA PHE A 175 12.70 -2.25 -25.00
C PHE A 175 13.86 -1.29 -24.69
N PRO A 176 14.05 -0.79 -23.44
CA PRO A 176 15.24 0.00 -23.07
C PRO A 176 16.58 -0.70 -23.31
N LYS A 177 16.60 -2.04 -23.36
CA LYS A 177 17.81 -2.85 -23.51
C LYS A 177 18.00 -3.37 -24.94
N THR A 178 16.89 -3.70 -25.60
CA THR A 178 16.89 -4.38 -26.90
C THR A 178 16.67 -3.44 -28.07
N GLY A 179 16.03 -2.28 -27.84
CA GLY A 179 15.63 -1.34 -28.89
C GLY A 179 14.44 -1.80 -29.73
N VAL A 180 13.82 -2.94 -29.42
CA VAL A 180 12.67 -3.48 -30.16
C VAL A 180 11.35 -3.00 -29.54
N PRO A 181 10.56 -2.14 -30.23
CA PRO A 181 9.33 -1.61 -29.67
C PRO A 181 8.22 -2.67 -29.64
N ALA A 182 7.40 -2.65 -28.58
CA ALA A 182 6.21 -3.49 -28.49
C ALA A 182 5.05 -2.84 -29.24
N GLU A 183 4.73 -3.38 -30.42
CA GLU A 183 3.60 -2.93 -31.23
C GLU A 183 2.29 -3.56 -30.74
N ILE A 184 1.31 -2.72 -30.38
CA ILE A 184 -0.01 -3.18 -29.91
C ILE A 184 -0.96 -3.33 -31.11
N PRO A 185 -1.43 -4.55 -31.42
CA PRO A 185 -2.46 -4.79 -32.43
C PRO A 185 -3.75 -3.99 -32.17
N GLN A 186 -4.48 -3.65 -33.22
CA GLN A 186 -5.66 -2.79 -33.11
C GLN A 186 -6.78 -3.44 -32.27
N GLU A 187 -6.89 -4.77 -32.32
CA GLU A 187 -7.82 -5.59 -31.54
C GLU A 187 -7.51 -5.59 -30.04
N LEU A 188 -6.26 -5.32 -29.65
CA LEU A 188 -5.82 -5.23 -28.26
C LEU A 188 -5.87 -3.79 -27.72
N ARG A 189 -6.43 -2.84 -28.48
CA ARG A 189 -6.64 -1.46 -28.01
C ARG A 189 -8.00 -1.29 -27.38
N VAL A 190 -8.00 -0.88 -26.12
CA VAL A 190 -9.21 -0.69 -25.31
C VAL A 190 -9.86 0.67 -25.55
N LYS A 191 -11.20 0.67 -25.67
CA LYS A 191 -12.01 1.89 -25.91
C LYS A 191 -12.78 2.35 -24.67
N GLU A 192 -13.11 1.41 -23.80
CA GLU A 192 -13.89 1.65 -22.58
C GLU A 192 -13.13 1.04 -21.41
N TYR A 193 -13.25 1.66 -20.24
CA TYR A 193 -12.50 1.28 -19.03
C TYR A 193 -13.45 0.91 -17.89
N PRO A 194 -13.07 0.00 -16.99
CA PRO A 194 -13.89 -0.29 -15.82
C PRO A 194 -13.92 0.90 -14.86
N ASP A 195 -15.02 1.02 -14.13
CA ASP A 195 -15.31 2.12 -13.20
C ASP A 195 -14.23 2.33 -12.13
N PHE A 196 -13.56 1.27 -11.68
CA PHE A 196 -12.49 1.35 -10.68
C PHE A 196 -11.19 1.98 -11.21
N MET A 197 -11.02 2.16 -12.52
CA MET A 197 -9.84 2.83 -13.09
C MET A 197 -9.96 4.36 -13.13
N GLU A 198 -11.13 4.91 -12.81
CA GLU A 198 -11.38 6.36 -12.68
C GLU A 198 -10.78 7.21 -13.80
N LYS A 199 -11.08 6.86 -15.06
CA LYS A 199 -10.68 7.63 -16.25
C LYS A 199 -11.81 8.60 -16.65
N PRO A 200 -11.82 9.86 -16.18
CA PRO A 200 -12.93 10.79 -16.42
C PRO A 200 -13.07 11.20 -17.89
N ASP A 201 -11.98 11.11 -18.66
CA ASP A 201 -11.88 11.48 -20.06
C ASP A 201 -12.29 10.35 -21.03
N LYS A 202 -12.61 9.16 -20.51
CA LYS A 202 -12.92 7.98 -21.31
C LYS A 202 -14.29 7.38 -20.95
N PRO A 203 -14.97 6.71 -21.90
CA PRO A 203 -16.14 5.91 -21.58
C PRO A 203 -15.81 4.87 -20.52
N SER A 204 -16.70 4.70 -19.55
CA SER A 204 -16.54 3.73 -18.48
C SER A 204 -17.72 2.78 -18.36
N TYR A 205 -17.46 1.57 -17.87
CA TYR A 205 -18.47 0.56 -17.59
C TYR A 205 -18.34 0.06 -16.15
N GLN A 206 -19.44 -0.41 -15.57
CA GLN A 206 -19.41 -0.96 -14.21
C GLN A 206 -18.79 -2.35 -14.22
N SER A 207 -17.64 -2.53 -13.57
CA SER A 207 -16.97 -3.83 -13.46
C SER A 207 -17.73 -4.77 -12.52
N HIS A 208 -17.99 -6.00 -12.95
CA HIS A 208 -18.57 -7.04 -12.08
C HIS A 208 -17.53 -7.90 -11.36
N SER A 209 -16.22 -7.63 -11.57
CA SER A 209 -15.15 -8.36 -10.90
C SER A 209 -15.06 -8.02 -9.42
N VAL A 210 -14.24 -8.82 -8.70
CA VAL A 210 -13.99 -8.60 -7.27
C VAL A 210 -13.41 -7.21 -7.03
N ILE A 211 -12.52 -6.73 -7.90
CA ILE A 211 -11.91 -5.41 -7.80
C ILE A 211 -12.97 -4.32 -7.92
N GLY A 212 -13.84 -4.40 -8.94
CA GLY A 212 -14.93 -3.44 -9.11
C GLY A 212 -15.89 -3.41 -7.92
N LYS A 213 -16.24 -4.59 -7.36
CA LYS A 213 -17.09 -4.67 -6.17
C LYS A 213 -16.41 -4.02 -4.95
N LEU A 214 -15.17 -4.39 -4.66
CA LEU A 214 -14.40 -3.82 -3.56
C LEU A 214 -14.25 -2.30 -3.71
N PHE A 215 -13.95 -1.82 -4.91
CA PHE A 215 -13.85 -0.38 -5.19
C PHE A 215 -15.13 0.35 -4.85
N ARG A 216 -16.30 -0.15 -5.27
CA ARG A 216 -17.59 0.50 -4.99
C ARG A 216 -17.99 0.43 -3.52
N GLU A 217 -17.71 -0.68 -2.83
CA GLU A 217 -17.96 -0.80 -1.38
C GLU A 217 -17.05 0.16 -0.59
N VAL A 218 -15.78 0.28 -0.95
CA VAL A 218 -14.89 1.25 -0.29
C VAL A 218 -15.31 2.68 -0.62
N ARG A 219 -15.71 2.95 -1.86
CA ARG A 219 -16.18 4.28 -2.27
C ARG A 219 -17.50 4.68 -1.61
N SER A 220 -18.38 3.74 -1.28
CA SER A 220 -19.63 4.03 -0.54
C SER A 220 -19.36 4.30 0.95
N LEU A 221 -18.30 3.69 1.50
CA LEU A 221 -17.84 3.91 2.87
C LEU A 221 -16.99 5.18 3.02
N ALA A 222 -16.30 5.60 1.97
CA ALA A 222 -15.57 6.86 1.96
C ALA A 222 -16.58 8.01 2.07
N PRO A 223 -16.63 8.75 3.19
CA PRO A 223 -17.50 9.91 3.26
C PRO A 223 -17.03 10.89 2.21
N ASN A 224 -17.89 11.15 1.21
CA ASN A 224 -17.77 12.35 0.39
C ASN A 224 -17.85 13.53 1.36
N GLU A 225 -16.68 14.06 1.71
CA GLU A 225 -16.50 15.23 2.59
C GLU A 225 -16.85 14.97 4.06
N CYS A 226 -15.92 14.36 4.82
CA CYS A 226 -15.72 14.76 6.22
C CYS A 226 -15.17 16.18 6.27
N SER A 227 -15.95 17.15 5.78
CA SER A 227 -15.74 18.55 6.12
C SER A 227 -16.06 18.66 7.60
N ILE A 228 -15.16 19.28 8.36
CA ILE A 228 -15.25 19.57 9.80
C ILE A 228 -16.58 20.28 10.18
N ASN A 229 -17.35 20.71 9.18
CA ASN A 229 -18.53 21.55 9.30
C ASN A 229 -19.90 20.83 9.42
N SER A 230 -19.98 19.48 9.51
CA SER A 230 -21.30 18.79 9.54
C SER A 230 -21.65 18.07 10.85
N LEU A 231 -21.17 18.60 11.98
CA LEU A 231 -21.70 18.25 13.30
C LEU A 231 -23.03 18.99 13.53
N THR A 232 -24.14 18.36 13.15
CA THR A 232 -25.48 18.85 13.52
C THR A 232 -25.78 18.51 14.98
N ARG A 233 -26.62 19.32 15.64
CA ARG A 233 -27.08 19.09 17.02
C ARG A 233 -27.67 17.68 17.21
N GLU A 234 -28.41 17.18 16.22
CA GLU A 234 -28.96 15.81 16.22
C GLU A 234 -27.88 14.71 16.22
N LYS A 235 -26.73 14.92 15.55
CA LYS A 235 -25.61 13.98 15.61
C LYS A 235 -24.94 14.02 16.98
N MET A 236 -24.76 15.22 17.55
CA MET A 236 -24.18 15.38 18.88
C MET A 236 -25.02 14.68 19.95
N GLU A 237 -26.34 14.82 19.92
CA GLU A 237 -27.25 14.15 20.87
C GLU A 237 -27.23 12.62 20.73
N ARG A 238 -26.86 12.08 19.56
CA ARG A 238 -26.75 10.63 19.32
C ARG A 238 -25.43 10.01 19.78
N PHE A 239 -24.33 10.76 19.73
CA PHE A 239 -23.00 10.30 20.12
C PHE A 239 -22.56 10.77 21.50
N TYR A 240 -23.33 11.66 22.13
CA TYR A 240 -23.14 12.06 23.50
C TYR A 240 -23.37 10.87 24.43
N ASP A 241 -22.39 10.57 25.28
CA ASP A 241 -22.48 9.52 26.29
C ASP A 241 -22.77 10.16 27.66
N PRO A 242 -24.00 10.08 28.19
CA PRO A 242 -24.33 10.65 29.49
C PRO A 242 -23.53 10.04 30.64
N HIS A 243 -22.93 8.85 30.45
CA HIS A 243 -22.10 8.20 31.46
C HIS A 243 -20.71 8.85 31.62
N MET A 244 -20.40 9.80 30.73
CA MET A 244 -19.18 10.59 30.73
C MET A 244 -19.31 11.91 31.49
N GLU A 245 -20.54 12.31 31.86
CA GLU A 245 -20.78 13.44 32.75
C GLU A 245 -20.21 13.15 34.13
N VAL A 246 -19.55 14.14 34.72
CA VAL A 246 -19.07 14.04 36.09
C VAL A 246 -19.42 15.32 36.82
N ASP A 247 -19.83 15.21 38.08
CA ASP A 247 -20.20 16.35 38.92
C ASP A 247 -19.14 17.45 38.88
N GLY A 248 -19.55 18.66 38.50
CA GLY A 248 -18.69 19.84 38.36
C GLY A 248 -17.99 19.95 37.01
N PHE A 249 -18.40 19.20 35.98
CA PHE A 249 -17.84 19.33 34.62
C PHE A 249 -18.15 20.69 33.99
N GLU A 250 -19.23 21.35 34.43
CA GLU A 250 -19.70 22.63 33.91
C GLU A 250 -18.64 23.73 34.04
N ASP A 251 -17.86 23.68 35.11
CA ASP A 251 -16.77 24.63 35.39
C ASP A 251 -15.62 24.53 34.38
N TYR A 252 -15.53 23.43 33.64
CA TYR A 252 -14.45 23.16 32.66
C TYR A 252 -14.90 23.31 31.21
N ILE A 253 -16.16 23.69 30.97
CA ILE A 253 -16.71 23.81 29.61
C ILE A 253 -15.96 24.87 28.80
N ASP A 254 -15.78 26.06 29.38
CA ASP A 254 -15.11 27.18 28.69
C ASP A 254 -13.66 26.84 28.34
N ASP A 255 -12.96 26.17 29.25
CA ASP A 255 -11.60 25.69 29.04
C ASP A 255 -11.51 24.61 27.96
N ALA A 256 -12.46 23.67 27.96
CA ALA A 256 -12.55 22.63 26.94
C ALA A 256 -12.76 23.24 25.55
N PHE A 257 -13.68 24.22 25.43
CA PHE A 257 -13.87 24.96 24.19
C PHE A 257 -12.61 25.69 23.76
N PHE A 258 -11.94 26.40 24.67
CA PHE A 258 -10.70 27.11 24.37
C PHE A 258 -9.60 26.18 23.83
N HIS A 259 -9.33 25.07 24.51
CA HIS A 259 -8.29 24.13 24.10
C HIS A 259 -8.65 23.38 22.81
N LYS A 260 -9.93 23.03 22.62
CA LYS A 260 -10.43 22.41 21.39
C LYS A 260 -10.29 23.36 20.20
N SER A 261 -10.70 24.61 20.33
CA SER A 261 -10.54 25.63 19.28
C SER A 261 -9.07 25.85 18.91
N ASN A 262 -8.16 25.84 19.89
CA ASN A 262 -6.73 25.97 19.63
C ASN A 262 -6.16 24.73 18.91
N TYR A 263 -6.61 23.51 19.28
CA TYR A 263 -6.25 22.29 18.58
C TYR A 263 -6.74 22.32 17.12
N ASP A 264 -8.03 22.62 16.89
CA ASP A 264 -8.63 22.70 15.57
C ASP A 264 -7.91 23.71 14.67
N TYR A 265 -7.57 24.89 15.22
CA TYR A 265 -6.82 25.92 14.49
C TYR A 265 -5.45 25.42 14.04
N LYS A 266 -4.71 24.75 14.94
CA LYS A 266 -3.39 24.21 14.63
C LYS A 266 -3.45 23.05 13.65
N LEU A 267 -4.44 22.17 13.81
CA LEU A 267 -4.66 21.05 12.89
C LEU A 267 -5.07 21.54 11.50
N GLY A 268 -5.99 22.51 11.44
CA GLY A 268 -6.41 23.18 10.21
C GLY A 268 -5.24 23.81 9.46
N ASN A 269 -4.35 24.53 10.17
CA ASN A 269 -3.14 25.08 9.55
C ASN A 269 -2.22 24.00 8.95
N LEU A 270 -2.09 22.85 9.61
CA LEU A 270 -1.33 21.72 9.05
C LEU A 270 -2.03 21.13 7.81
N MET A 271 -3.35 20.95 7.88
CA MET A 271 -4.14 20.45 6.77
C MET A 271 -4.04 21.39 5.55
N ASP A 272 -4.17 22.69 5.74
CA ASP A 272 -4.05 23.72 4.70
C ASP A 272 -2.63 23.75 4.10
N TYR A 273 -1.60 23.70 4.96
CA TYR A 273 -0.21 23.71 4.53
C TYR A 273 0.12 22.52 3.61
N TYR A 274 -0.31 21.32 3.99
CA TYR A 274 -0.06 20.10 3.19
C TYR A 274 -1.11 19.87 2.09
N GLY A 275 -2.20 20.65 2.07
CA GLY A 275 -3.34 20.48 1.17
C GLY A 275 -4.11 19.18 1.41
N ILE A 276 -4.19 18.74 2.66
CA ILE A 276 -4.93 17.56 3.12
C ILE A 276 -6.35 17.99 3.47
N LYS A 277 -7.36 17.19 3.11
CA LYS A 277 -8.75 17.64 3.18
C LYS A 277 -9.44 17.31 4.50
N THR A 278 -9.05 16.22 5.15
CA THR A 278 -9.75 15.72 6.35
C THR A 278 -8.80 15.43 7.51
N GLU A 279 -9.32 15.51 8.74
CA GLU A 279 -8.59 15.13 9.96
C GLU A 279 -8.19 13.65 9.95
N ALA A 280 -9.09 12.77 9.50
CA ALA A 280 -8.83 11.33 9.40
C ALA A 280 -7.64 11.01 8.48
N GLU A 281 -7.49 11.73 7.36
CA GLU A 281 -6.37 11.55 6.43
C GLU A 281 -5.03 11.91 7.08
N ILE A 282 -4.97 13.05 7.79
CA ILE A 282 -3.73 13.55 8.39
C ILE A 282 -3.36 12.78 9.67
N LEU A 283 -4.35 12.38 10.48
CA LEU A 283 -4.11 11.60 11.71
C LEU A 283 -3.83 10.12 11.41
N GLY A 284 -4.56 9.53 10.47
CA GLY A 284 -4.44 8.12 10.09
C GLY A 284 -3.27 7.83 9.14
N GLY A 285 -2.64 8.87 8.56
CA GLY A 285 -1.58 8.73 7.54
C GLY A 285 -2.06 8.19 6.19
N GLY A 286 -3.37 7.96 6.05
CA GLY A 286 -4.06 7.51 4.84
C GLY A 286 -4.33 8.64 3.85
N ILE A 287 -3.33 9.45 3.54
CA ILE A 287 -3.50 10.67 2.73
C ILE A 287 -3.82 10.30 1.28
N MET A 288 -4.98 10.78 0.79
CA MET A 288 -5.50 10.54 -0.56
C MET A 288 -5.07 11.61 -1.56
N LYS A 289 -5.10 12.88 -1.14
CA LYS A 289 -4.74 14.04 -1.98
C LYS A 289 -3.87 15.01 -1.19
N MET A 290 -2.86 15.58 -1.86
CA MET A 290 -1.95 16.58 -1.30
C MET A 290 -1.85 17.77 -2.26
N SER A 291 -1.33 18.89 -1.76
CA SER A 291 -0.90 19.99 -2.62
C SER A 291 0.22 19.55 -3.56
N ARG A 292 0.30 20.18 -4.75
CA ARG A 292 1.24 19.82 -5.83
C ARG A 292 2.72 19.87 -5.41
N SER A 293 3.04 20.58 -4.34
CA SER A 293 4.40 20.73 -3.82
C SER A 293 4.87 19.57 -2.92
N PHE A 294 3.95 18.71 -2.49
CA PHE A 294 4.23 17.62 -1.54
C PHE A 294 3.97 16.25 -2.16
N THR A 295 4.71 15.24 -1.68
CA THR A 295 4.55 13.85 -2.10
C THR A 295 4.53 12.92 -0.89
N LYS A 296 3.64 11.92 -0.90
CA LYS A 296 3.47 10.95 0.20
C LYS A 296 4.78 10.24 0.56
N LYS A 297 5.63 9.93 -0.44
CA LYS A 297 6.88 9.19 -0.22
C LYS A 297 7.95 10.00 0.51
N ARG A 298 8.02 11.32 0.28
CA ARG A 298 9.03 12.20 0.88
C ARG A 298 8.55 12.82 2.19
N ASP A 299 7.28 13.22 2.24
CA ASP A 299 6.78 14.15 3.26
C ASP A 299 5.97 13.44 4.36
N ALA A 300 5.68 12.14 4.24
CA ALA A 300 4.89 11.39 5.24
C ALA A 300 5.53 11.37 6.63
N GLU A 301 6.86 11.27 6.73
CA GLU A 301 7.54 11.28 8.03
C GLU A 301 7.44 12.65 8.70
N ALA A 302 7.63 13.73 7.94
CA ALA A 302 7.50 15.10 8.42
C ALA A 302 6.07 15.41 8.90
N ILE A 303 5.06 14.98 8.14
CA ILE A 303 3.65 15.10 8.53
C ILE A 303 3.40 14.30 9.81
N GLY A 304 3.87 13.07 9.87
CA GLY A 304 3.77 12.23 11.06
C GLY A 304 4.41 12.87 12.29
N MET A 305 5.57 13.51 12.13
CA MET A 305 6.23 14.27 13.21
C MET A 305 5.42 15.49 13.64
N ALA A 306 4.92 16.28 12.69
CA ALA A 306 4.11 17.47 12.98
C ALA A 306 2.83 17.11 13.75
N VAL A 307 2.11 16.08 13.30
CA VAL A 307 0.93 15.55 13.99
C VAL A 307 1.28 15.01 15.38
N ARG A 308 2.38 14.25 15.52
CA ARG A 308 2.83 13.75 16.83
C ARG A 308 3.17 14.90 17.78
N SER A 309 3.79 15.97 17.27
CA SER A 309 4.11 17.17 18.04
C SER A 309 2.84 17.87 18.52
N LEU A 310 1.88 18.11 17.62
CA LEU A 310 0.59 18.71 17.97
C LEU A 310 -0.15 17.87 19.03
N ARG A 311 -0.18 16.54 18.87
CA ARG A 311 -0.77 15.63 19.88
C ARG A 311 -0.04 15.69 21.21
N LYS A 312 1.27 15.89 21.23
CA LYS A 312 2.06 16.03 22.46
C LYS A 312 1.76 17.35 23.16
N GLU A 313 1.64 18.43 22.40
CA GLU A 313 1.27 19.76 22.90
C GLU A 313 -0.17 19.77 23.45
N ALA A 314 -1.11 19.19 22.71
CA ALA A 314 -2.49 19.06 23.19
C ALA A 314 -2.54 18.31 24.52
N ARG A 315 -1.77 17.21 24.64
CA ARG A 315 -1.64 16.47 25.91
C ARG A 315 -1.02 17.28 27.05
N SER A 316 -0.14 18.25 26.79
CA SER A 316 0.45 19.05 27.88
C SER A 316 -0.54 20.04 28.46
N TRP A 317 -1.45 20.61 27.65
CA TRP A 317 -2.51 21.50 28.14
C TRP A 317 -3.39 20.83 29.21
N PHE A 318 -3.65 19.52 29.05
CA PHE A 318 -4.40 18.74 30.03
C PHE A 318 -3.61 18.40 31.30
N ASN A 319 -2.28 18.32 31.23
CA ASN A 319 -1.44 17.94 32.36
C ASN A 319 -0.96 19.14 33.20
N GLU A 320 -0.79 20.32 32.60
CA GLU A 320 -0.36 21.54 33.30
C GLU A 320 -1.39 22.05 34.32
N LYS A 321 -2.67 21.80 34.08
CA LYS A 321 -3.72 22.15 35.06
C LYS A 321 -3.78 21.18 36.24
N ARG A 322 -3.36 19.93 36.06
CA ARG A 322 -3.28 18.94 37.13
C ARG A 322 -2.32 19.37 38.24
N SER A 323 -1.23 20.07 37.89
CA SER A 323 -0.28 20.61 38.86
C SER A 323 -0.73 21.92 39.51
N ARG A 324 -1.60 22.72 38.87
CA ARG A 324 -2.11 23.96 39.47
C ARG A 324 -3.23 23.71 40.47
N SER A 325 -4.07 22.69 40.24
CA SER A 325 -5.15 22.33 41.16
C SER A 325 -4.65 21.62 42.43
N ASP A 326 -3.53 20.91 42.38
CA ASP A 326 -2.97 20.21 43.55
C ASP A 326 -2.32 21.18 44.57
N ASP A 327 -1.85 22.35 44.13
CA ASP A 327 -1.20 23.34 45.00
C ASP A 327 -2.23 24.22 45.78
N GLU A 328 -3.47 24.39 45.29
CA GLU A 328 -4.52 25.16 45.98
C GLU A 328 -5.40 24.32 46.94
N ILE A 329 -5.35 22.98 46.86
CA ILE A 329 -6.21 22.07 47.65
C ILE A 329 -5.48 21.49 48.89
N THR A 330 -4.47 22.20 49.43
CA THR A 330 -3.80 21.81 50.68
C THR A 330 -4.31 22.56 51.92
N MET A 331 -5.57 23.02 51.94
CA MET A 331 -6.28 23.33 53.19
C MET A 331 -7.76 22.96 53.09
N HIS A 332 -8.14 21.93 53.84
CA HIS A 332 -9.48 21.40 54.11
C HIS A 332 -10.10 20.34 53.17
N MET A 333 -10.20 19.14 53.76
CA MET A 333 -11.20 18.07 53.59
C MET A 333 -11.06 17.04 52.44
N GLN A 334 -10.74 15.83 52.88
CA GLN A 334 -11.15 14.47 52.45
C GLN A 334 -11.45 14.18 50.96
N ARG A 335 -10.59 13.32 50.41
CA ARG A 335 -10.75 12.42 49.25
C ARG A 335 -12.22 12.05 48.94
N PRO A 336 -12.77 12.52 47.80
CA PRO A 336 -13.09 11.58 46.71
C PRO A 336 -12.95 12.16 45.27
N GLN A 337 -12.10 13.17 45.02
CA GLN A 337 -12.06 13.84 43.69
C GLN A 337 -11.03 13.31 42.68
N LEU A 338 -10.24 12.28 43.00
CA LEU A 338 -9.28 11.69 42.05
C LEU A 338 -9.93 10.94 40.86
N GLY A 339 -11.23 10.64 40.93
CA GLY A 339 -11.96 9.95 39.85
C GLY A 339 -12.52 10.88 38.77
N THR A 340 -12.68 12.17 39.07
CA THR A 340 -13.46 13.11 38.25
C THR A 340 -12.67 13.64 37.05
N MET A 341 -11.44 14.10 37.28
CA MET A 341 -10.56 14.53 36.17
C MET A 341 -10.14 13.39 35.25
N SER A 342 -10.00 12.15 35.76
CA SER A 342 -9.58 11.02 34.94
C SER A 342 -10.65 10.56 33.94
N ARG A 343 -11.92 10.93 34.16
CA ARG A 343 -13.05 10.62 33.27
C ARG A 343 -13.40 11.76 32.32
N ILE A 344 -13.15 13.01 32.70
CA ILE A 344 -13.15 14.17 31.78
C ILE A 344 -12.11 13.98 30.65
N ILE A 345 -10.97 13.36 30.97
CA ILE A 345 -9.94 12.92 30.00
C ILE A 345 -10.49 11.91 28.98
N GLN A 346 -11.48 11.10 29.35
CA GLN A 346 -12.12 10.19 28.41
C GLN A 346 -13.10 10.94 27.50
N VAL A 347 -13.81 11.99 27.94
CA VAL A 347 -14.83 12.66 27.10
C VAL A 347 -14.18 13.40 25.93
N ILE A 348 -13.10 14.12 26.20
CA ILE A 348 -12.33 14.81 25.16
C ILE A 348 -11.38 13.82 24.45
N GLY A 349 -10.84 12.84 25.18
CA GLY A 349 -9.95 11.82 24.61
C GLY A 349 -10.63 10.80 23.69
N VAL A 350 -11.90 10.47 23.93
CA VAL A 350 -12.71 9.58 23.08
C VAL A 350 -13.12 10.30 21.80
N SER A 351 -13.42 11.60 21.84
CA SER A 351 -13.59 12.39 20.61
C SER A 351 -12.29 12.53 19.80
N ILE A 352 -11.12 12.56 20.45
CA ILE A 352 -9.81 12.66 19.77
C ILE A 352 -9.26 11.30 19.27
N THR A 353 -9.87 10.17 19.64
CA THR A 353 -9.36 8.83 19.28
C THR A 353 -10.36 7.89 18.61
N ARG A 354 -11.61 8.31 18.37
CA ARG A 354 -12.65 7.46 17.78
C ARG A 354 -13.44 8.05 16.60
N GLU A 355 -12.85 8.98 15.86
CA GLU A 355 -13.33 9.32 14.51
C GLU A 355 -12.28 9.01 13.43
#